data_AF-A0A2D5E9P7-F1
#
_entry.id   AF-A0A2D5E9P7-F1
#
_cell.length_a   1.000
_cell.length_b   1.000
_cell.length_c   1.000
_cell.angle_alpha   90.00
_cell.angle_beta   90.00
_cell.angle_gamma   90.00
#
_symmetry.space_group_name_H-M   'P 1'
#
loop_
_entity.id
_entity.type
_entity.pdbx_description
1 polymer ?
#
loop_
_entity_poly.entity_id
_entity_poly.type
_entity_poly.pdbx_seq_one_letter_code
_entity_poly.pdbx_strand_id
1 'polypeptide(L)'
;MMDPMVARLIRIVTSTGRLPGFSHAYRIFYDVVLGRFDASMREHRCVSSVLLKGSFARREHQPGYSDIDLAIIIRDDSDLDEMIAVAKRIHAFKQRLFAFKVPVVGEIEIFKQSDAAHSMFQGYSRHFSWRLVSGDPVPFSNDPLEPEEWLWYEFFKFLIFQTISNVDRIDISATRRARRLARLLGVDPIPEAHLEIHAANIRKFDELLAPLVDPDAPCPDRFEADHIGPYTPSGPPVVQTYIRLDDDVIPREAVEARSDRSKDVFLLPALIGPNAMRFVTGPFHGPREGHWANVNLQTIRYQWRGTILNQPFVEDAFDRSSYVDMVRSIHALGRNPLVSNRLEDTPEMIPPGAKPSEADFRKVFTTLESVDWPAS
;
A
#
# COMPACT_ATOMS: atom_id res chain seq x y z
N MET A 1 -11.89 -10.50 11.71
CA MET A 1 -13.31 -10.12 11.95
C MET A 1 -13.33 -8.84 12.80
N MET A 2 -14.04 -7.78 12.38
CA MET A 2 -14.02 -6.48 13.09
C MET A 2 -14.78 -6.55 14.42
N ASP A 3 -14.22 -5.94 15.48
CA ASP A 3 -14.86 -5.86 16.80
C ASP A 3 -16.25 -5.18 16.70
N PRO A 4 -17.34 -5.80 17.23
CA PRO A 4 -18.69 -5.25 17.16
C PRO A 4 -18.83 -3.84 17.76
N MET A 5 -18.03 -3.51 18.78
CA MET A 5 -18.01 -2.17 19.37
C MET A 5 -17.38 -1.15 18.41
N VAL A 6 -16.29 -1.52 17.73
CA VAL A 6 -15.66 -0.67 16.71
C VAL A 6 -16.64 -0.42 15.56
N ALA A 7 -17.32 -1.46 15.08
CA ALA A 7 -18.34 -1.33 14.04
C ALA A 7 -19.51 -0.41 14.46
N ARG A 8 -19.96 -0.52 15.72
CA ARG A 8 -21.00 0.35 16.27
C ARG A 8 -20.53 1.81 16.38
N LEU A 9 -19.30 2.04 16.84
CA LEU A 9 -18.71 3.37 16.94
C LEU A 9 -18.61 4.04 15.57
N ILE A 10 -18.11 3.32 14.57
CA ILE A 10 -18.06 3.78 13.17
C ILE A 10 -19.46 4.18 12.70
N ARG A 11 -20.49 3.35 12.91
CA ARG A 11 -21.88 3.69 12.54
C ARG A 11 -22.42 4.94 13.23
N ILE A 12 -22.08 5.15 14.50
CA ILE A 12 -22.48 6.36 15.23
C ILE A 12 -21.80 7.57 14.59
N VAL A 13 -20.46 7.56 14.51
CA VAL A 13 -19.67 8.69 13.99
C VAL A 13 -20.08 9.05 12.56
N THR A 14 -20.32 8.05 11.72
CA THR A 14 -20.69 8.26 10.33
C THR A 14 -22.13 8.75 10.15
N SER A 15 -23.06 8.35 11.04
CA SER A 15 -24.45 8.81 11.00
C SER A 15 -24.62 10.22 11.59
N THR A 16 -23.80 10.62 12.55
CA THR A 16 -23.85 11.94 13.20
C THR A 16 -22.85 12.95 12.63
N GLY A 17 -21.85 12.51 11.85
CA GLY A 17 -20.72 13.33 11.42
C GLY A 17 -21.06 14.52 10.51
N ARG A 18 -22.28 14.56 9.96
CA ARG A 18 -22.82 15.71 9.21
C ARG A 18 -23.48 16.77 10.09
N LEU A 19 -23.74 16.47 11.36
CA LEU A 19 -24.35 17.41 12.30
C LEU A 19 -23.26 18.40 12.80
N PRO A 20 -23.50 19.72 12.76
CA PRO A 20 -22.46 20.73 12.99
C PRO A 20 -21.66 20.57 14.30
N GLY A 21 -22.31 20.21 15.41
CA GLY A 21 -21.64 20.02 16.70
C GLY A 21 -20.80 18.73 16.77
N PHE A 22 -21.32 17.62 16.24
CA PHE A 22 -20.60 16.34 16.19
C PHE A 22 -19.44 16.39 15.22
N SER A 23 -19.62 17.00 14.04
CA SER A 23 -18.57 17.18 13.04
C SER A 23 -17.36 17.92 13.62
N HIS A 24 -17.61 19.00 14.34
CA HIS A 24 -16.55 19.76 15.01
C HIS A 24 -15.87 18.97 16.11
N ALA A 25 -16.63 18.30 16.98
CA ALA A 25 -16.09 17.47 18.05
C ALA A 25 -15.21 16.33 17.50
N TYR A 26 -15.61 15.70 16.40
CA TYR A 26 -14.81 14.66 15.77
C TYR A 26 -13.51 15.23 15.19
N ARG A 27 -13.53 16.36 14.49
CA ARG A 27 -12.31 17.00 13.99
C ARG A 27 -11.33 17.32 15.12
N ILE A 28 -11.82 17.91 16.22
CA ILE A 28 -11.01 18.15 17.42
C ILE A 28 -10.42 16.85 17.96
N PHE A 29 -11.21 15.77 18.00
CA PHE A 29 -10.70 14.47 18.47
C PHE A 29 -9.52 13.99 17.61
N TYR A 30 -9.63 14.05 16.28
CA TYR A 30 -8.53 13.69 15.38
C TYR A 30 -7.31 14.60 15.57
N ASP A 31 -7.51 15.92 15.74
CA ASP A 31 -6.42 16.88 16.01
C ASP A 31 -5.72 16.57 17.35
N VAL A 32 -6.46 16.18 18.38
CA VAL A 32 -5.91 15.76 19.68
C VAL A 32 -5.10 14.47 19.56
N VAL A 33 -5.60 13.48 18.80
CA VAL A 33 -4.85 12.25 18.55
C VAL A 33 -3.56 12.54 17.80
N LEU A 34 -3.61 13.37 16.75
CA LEU A 34 -2.44 13.78 15.99
C LEU A 34 -1.42 14.52 16.86
N GLY A 35 -1.86 15.51 17.65
CA GLY A 35 -0.97 16.27 18.53
C GLY A 35 -0.30 15.41 19.59
N ARG A 36 -1.01 14.41 20.14
CA ARG A 36 -0.41 13.44 21.08
C ARG A 36 0.57 12.50 20.41
N PHE A 37 0.26 12.04 19.19
CA PHE A 37 1.18 11.21 18.41
C PHE A 37 2.47 11.99 18.11
N ASP A 38 2.33 13.20 17.60
CA ASP A 38 3.46 14.09 17.28
C ASP A 38 4.34 14.33 18.50
N ALA A 39 3.76 14.81 19.61
CA ALA A 39 4.51 15.03 20.86
C ALA A 39 5.27 13.78 21.31
N SER A 40 4.64 12.61 21.23
CA SER A 40 5.24 11.32 21.55
C SER A 40 6.40 10.95 20.63
N MET A 41 6.32 11.23 19.32
CA MET A 41 7.41 10.96 18.39
C MET A 41 8.58 11.94 18.59
N ARG A 42 8.29 13.21 18.88
CA ARG A 42 9.29 14.26 19.12
C ARG A 42 10.14 14.07 20.37
N GLU A 43 9.76 13.17 21.27
CA GLU A 43 10.60 12.72 22.40
C GLU A 43 11.86 11.98 21.92
N HIS A 44 11.82 11.38 20.72
CA HIS A 44 12.92 10.63 20.14
C HIS A 44 13.84 11.55 19.33
N ARG A 45 15.11 11.66 19.72
CA ARG A 45 16.10 12.53 19.05
C ARG A 45 16.37 12.16 17.60
N CYS A 46 16.21 10.87 17.26
CA CYS A 46 16.33 10.39 15.90
C CYS A 46 15.23 10.90 14.97
N VAL A 47 14.07 11.33 15.49
CA VAL A 47 12.95 11.83 14.67
C VAL A 47 13.22 13.28 14.24
N SER A 48 13.49 13.47 12.95
CA SER A 48 13.64 14.78 12.31
C SER A 48 12.29 15.42 11.99
N SER A 49 11.31 14.67 11.48
CA SER A 49 10.04 15.23 11.02
C SER A 49 8.85 14.27 11.15
N VAL A 50 7.64 14.82 11.32
CA VAL A 50 6.37 14.10 11.28
C VAL A 50 5.45 14.72 10.23
N LEU A 51 4.82 13.88 9.42
CA LEU A 51 4.12 14.24 8.20
C LEU A 51 2.77 13.53 8.16
N LEU A 52 1.75 14.19 7.62
CA LEU A 52 0.49 13.56 7.22
C LEU A 52 0.56 13.10 5.77
N LYS A 53 -0.10 11.98 5.49
CA LYS A 53 -0.29 11.40 4.16
C LYS A 53 -1.79 11.43 3.78
N GLY A 54 -2.07 11.49 2.48
CA GLY A 54 -3.39 11.23 1.91
C GLY A 54 -4.49 12.23 2.32
N SER A 55 -5.66 11.71 2.72
CA SER A 55 -6.86 12.53 2.93
C SER A 55 -6.73 13.54 4.07
N PHE A 56 -5.92 13.22 5.09
CA PHE A 56 -5.62 14.13 6.19
C PHE A 56 -4.69 15.27 5.77
N ALA A 57 -3.72 15.00 4.89
CA ALA A 57 -2.86 16.04 4.32
C ALA A 57 -3.69 17.07 3.54
N ARG A 58 -4.69 16.63 2.78
CA ARG A 58 -5.61 17.51 2.01
C ARG A 58 -6.71 18.18 2.83
N ARG A 59 -6.84 17.87 4.13
CA ARG A 59 -7.96 18.31 5.00
C ARG A 59 -9.34 17.85 4.51
N GLU A 60 -9.38 16.73 3.79
CA GLU A 60 -10.61 16.12 3.23
C GLU A 60 -11.10 14.93 4.06
N HIS A 61 -10.47 14.68 5.22
CA HIS A 61 -10.79 13.52 6.05
C HIS A 61 -12.24 13.53 6.51
N GLN A 62 -12.84 12.35 6.53
CA GLN A 62 -14.21 12.13 6.96
C GLN A 62 -14.22 11.31 8.25
N PRO A 63 -14.69 11.86 9.39
CA PRO A 63 -14.77 11.12 10.64
C PRO A 63 -15.47 9.77 10.49
N GLY A 64 -14.86 8.73 11.04
CA GLY A 64 -15.39 7.35 10.99
C GLY A 64 -15.17 6.62 9.66
N TYR A 65 -14.66 7.30 8.63
CA TYR A 65 -14.27 6.69 7.36
C TYR A 65 -12.79 6.87 7.01
N SER A 66 -12.14 7.89 7.57
CA SER A 66 -10.73 8.19 7.39
C SER A 66 -9.94 7.86 8.65
N ASP A 67 -8.80 7.24 8.45
CA ASP A 67 -7.70 7.11 9.39
C ASP A 67 -6.65 8.20 9.16
N ILE A 68 -5.79 8.40 10.16
CA ILE A 68 -4.64 9.29 10.13
C ILE A 68 -3.46 8.48 9.60
N ASP A 69 -3.14 8.67 8.32
CA ASP A 69 -1.93 8.13 7.71
C ASP A 69 -0.77 9.12 7.89
N LEU A 70 0.40 8.61 8.27
CA LEU A 70 1.55 9.40 8.67
C LEU A 70 2.83 8.94 7.98
N ALA A 71 3.80 9.85 7.87
CA ALA A 71 5.19 9.50 7.68
C ALA A 71 6.08 10.15 8.75
N ILE A 72 7.15 9.47 9.12
CA ILE A 72 8.15 9.92 10.08
C ILE A 72 9.50 9.95 9.34
N ILE A 73 10.20 11.08 9.41
CA ILE A 73 11.58 11.16 8.91
C ILE A 73 12.51 11.04 10.10
N ILE A 74 13.45 10.10 10.03
CA ILE A 74 14.53 9.92 11.00
C ILE A 74 15.87 10.41 10.42
N ARG A 75 16.80 10.80 11.29
CA ARG A 75 18.14 11.23 10.87
C ARG A 75 18.90 10.08 10.21
N ASP A 76 19.82 10.40 9.32
CA ASP A 76 20.65 9.39 8.64
C ASP A 76 21.58 8.61 9.58
N ASP A 77 22.01 9.25 10.67
CA ASP A 77 22.86 8.68 11.71
C ASP A 77 22.09 7.83 12.74
N SER A 78 20.77 7.65 12.55
CA SER A 78 19.96 6.86 13.48
C SER A 78 20.35 5.39 13.43
N ASP A 79 20.62 4.80 14.59
CA ASP A 79 20.95 3.39 14.70
C ASP A 79 19.71 2.50 14.80
N LEU A 80 19.91 1.17 14.74
CA LEU A 80 18.81 0.22 14.82
C LEU A 80 18.06 0.29 16.16
N ASP A 81 18.74 0.61 17.25
CA ASP A 81 18.13 0.63 18.58
C ASP A 81 17.20 1.83 18.72
N GLU A 82 17.59 2.99 18.18
CA GLU A 82 16.74 4.17 18.04
C GLU A 82 15.53 3.89 17.16
N MET A 83 15.72 3.19 16.04
CA MET A 83 14.63 2.78 15.13
C MET A 83 13.65 1.82 15.82
N ILE A 84 14.14 0.84 16.56
CA ILE A 84 13.32 -0.09 17.38
C ILE A 84 12.55 0.69 18.46
N ALA A 85 13.18 1.66 19.10
CA ALA A 85 12.53 2.47 20.14
C ALA A 85 11.34 3.28 19.58
N VAL A 86 11.51 3.89 18.40
CA VAL A 86 10.42 4.59 17.70
C VAL A 86 9.29 3.61 17.34
N ALA A 87 9.62 2.45 16.77
CA ALA A 87 8.63 1.44 16.40
C ALA A 87 7.82 0.93 17.60
N LYS A 88 8.49 0.64 18.74
CA LYS A 88 7.83 0.28 20.01
C LYS A 88 6.88 1.37 20.48
N ARG A 89 7.30 2.64 20.36
CA ARG A 89 6.47 3.79 20.76
C ARG A 89 5.23 3.92 19.88
N ILE A 90 5.37 3.80 18.56
CA ILE A 90 4.25 3.77 17.60
C ILE A 90 3.28 2.65 17.97
N HIS A 91 3.81 1.45 18.22
CA HIS A 91 2.98 0.32 18.55
C HIS A 91 2.18 0.54 19.84
N ALA A 92 2.84 0.96 20.92
CA ALA A 92 2.19 1.26 22.19
C ALA A 92 1.09 2.31 22.02
N PHE A 93 1.32 3.31 21.17
CA PHE A 93 0.30 4.32 20.84
C PHE A 93 -0.91 3.70 20.13
N LYS A 94 -0.69 2.90 19.09
CA LYS A 94 -1.76 2.22 18.34
C LYS A 94 -2.53 1.22 19.20
N GLN A 95 -1.85 0.44 20.04
CA GLN A 95 -2.51 -0.48 20.98
C GLN A 95 -3.39 0.23 21.99
N ARG A 96 -2.91 1.36 22.54
CA ARG A 96 -3.71 2.15 23.46
C ARG A 96 -4.99 2.65 22.79
N LEU A 97 -4.91 3.15 21.57
CA LEU A 97 -6.09 3.54 20.79
C LEU A 97 -7.01 2.36 20.48
N PHE A 98 -6.45 1.21 20.14
CA PHE A 98 -7.21 -0.02 19.88
C PHE A 98 -7.92 -0.54 21.14
N ALA A 99 -7.29 -0.46 22.31
CA ALA A 99 -7.88 -0.80 23.60
C ALA A 99 -9.10 0.08 23.91
N PHE A 100 -9.08 1.35 23.51
CA PHE A 100 -10.24 2.25 23.57
C PHE A 100 -11.25 2.04 22.44
N LYS A 101 -11.03 1.08 21.53
CA LYS A 101 -11.86 0.80 20.34
C LYS A 101 -11.91 1.96 19.35
N VAL A 102 -10.83 2.75 19.27
CA VAL A 102 -10.72 3.90 18.37
C VAL A 102 -9.48 3.79 17.48
N PRO A 103 -9.45 2.85 16.51
CA PRO A 103 -8.29 2.62 15.63
C PRO A 103 -8.21 3.70 14.52
N VAL A 104 -7.99 4.95 14.92
CA VAL A 104 -8.00 6.11 14.00
C VAL A 104 -6.64 6.43 13.41
N VAL A 105 -5.56 5.76 13.83
CA VAL A 105 -4.22 5.89 13.24
C VAL A 105 -3.99 4.72 12.30
N GLY A 106 -3.83 5.05 11.02
CA GLY A 106 -3.76 4.11 9.91
C GLY A 106 -2.33 3.67 9.62
N GLU A 107 -1.92 3.86 8.38
CA GLU A 107 -0.58 3.56 7.89
C GLU A 107 0.44 4.55 8.47
N ILE A 108 1.61 4.05 8.88
CA ILE A 108 2.74 4.87 9.29
C ILE A 108 3.94 4.38 8.50
N GLU A 109 4.61 5.30 7.81
CA GLU A 109 5.84 5.03 7.10
C GLU A 109 6.99 5.75 7.79
N ILE A 110 8.16 5.13 7.93
CA ILE A 110 9.36 5.81 8.41
C ILE A 110 10.45 5.80 7.32
N PHE A 111 11.14 6.93 7.16
CA PHE A 111 12.17 7.15 6.14
C PHE A 111 13.40 7.78 6.77
N LYS A 112 14.60 7.50 6.24
CA LYS A 112 15.78 8.30 6.60
C LYS A 112 15.73 9.68 5.90
N GLN A 113 16.57 10.63 6.32
CA GLN A 113 16.63 11.96 5.71
C GLN A 113 17.14 11.89 4.26
N SER A 114 18.22 11.14 4.01
CA SER A 114 18.71 10.80 2.67
C SER A 114 17.64 10.15 1.80
N ASP A 115 16.84 9.27 2.43
CA ASP A 115 15.48 8.85 2.07
C ASP A 115 14.69 9.87 1.28
N ALA A 116 14.23 10.83 2.06
CA ALA A 116 13.29 11.83 1.61
C ALA A 116 13.94 12.89 0.71
N ALA A 117 15.27 13.02 0.73
CA ALA A 117 16.01 13.92 -0.14
C ALA A 117 16.32 13.34 -1.53
N HIS A 118 16.24 12.02 -1.70
CA HIS A 118 16.59 11.36 -2.94
C HIS A 118 15.58 11.65 -4.07
N SER A 119 16.03 11.75 -5.33
CA SER A 119 15.16 12.00 -6.51
C SER A 119 14.02 10.98 -6.66
N MET A 120 14.31 9.70 -6.45
CA MET A 120 13.29 8.65 -6.34
C MET A 120 12.18 8.90 -5.30
N PHE A 121 12.45 9.59 -4.19
CA PHE A 121 11.40 9.97 -3.24
C PHE A 121 10.49 11.03 -3.83
N GLN A 122 10.99 11.90 -4.71
CA GLN A 122 10.15 12.84 -5.43
C GLN A 122 9.11 12.09 -6.25
N GLY A 123 9.53 11.07 -7.01
CA GLY A 123 8.63 10.19 -7.77
C GLY A 123 7.58 9.53 -6.88
N TYR A 124 8.00 8.87 -5.80
CA TYR A 124 7.10 8.32 -4.79
C TYR A 124 6.12 9.36 -4.22
N SER A 125 6.62 10.54 -3.87
CA SER A 125 5.84 11.58 -3.19
C SER A 125 4.71 12.13 -4.06
N ARG A 126 4.88 12.17 -5.39
CA ARG A 126 3.85 12.62 -6.36
C ARG A 126 2.59 11.76 -6.34
N HIS A 127 2.69 10.51 -5.89
CA HIS A 127 1.56 9.59 -5.79
C HIS A 127 0.63 9.88 -4.60
N PHE A 128 1.06 10.72 -3.66
CA PHE A 128 0.33 11.01 -2.43
C PHE A 128 0.28 12.51 -2.14
N SER A 129 -0.61 12.89 -1.24
CA SER A 129 -0.61 14.25 -0.70
C SER A 129 0.09 14.25 0.65
N TRP A 130 0.97 15.21 0.86
CA TRP A 130 1.78 15.32 2.07
C TRP A 130 1.56 16.64 2.78
N ARG A 131 1.66 16.65 4.11
CA ARG A 131 1.64 17.88 4.90
C ARG A 131 2.53 17.74 6.12
N LEU A 132 3.47 18.67 6.29
CA LEU A 132 4.30 18.73 7.49
C LEU A 132 3.44 19.02 8.73
N VAL A 133 3.60 18.20 9.76
CA VAL A 133 3.02 18.40 11.09
C VAL A 133 4.02 19.12 11.96
N SER A 134 5.24 18.61 12.04
CA SER A 134 6.33 19.15 12.84
C SER A 134 7.70 18.74 12.30
N GLY A 135 8.75 19.46 12.69
CA GLY A 135 10.14 19.13 12.37
C GLY A 135 10.71 19.89 11.17
N ASP A 136 11.72 19.29 10.55
CA ASP A 136 12.45 19.89 9.43
C ASP A 136 11.62 19.87 8.13
N PRO A 137 11.85 20.81 7.19
CA PRO A 137 11.24 20.73 5.87
C PRO A 137 11.68 19.46 5.13
N VAL A 138 10.73 18.81 4.48
CA VAL A 138 10.95 17.60 3.67
C VAL A 138 10.63 17.96 2.22
N PRO A 139 11.51 17.68 1.25
CA PRO A 139 11.29 18.09 -0.13
C PRO A 139 10.28 17.12 -0.79
N PHE A 140 9.01 17.51 -0.85
CA PHE A 140 7.99 16.80 -1.62
C PHE A 140 7.83 17.44 -2.99
N SER A 141 7.59 16.61 -4.00
CA SER A 141 7.15 17.11 -5.30
C SER A 141 5.64 17.32 -5.26
N ASN A 142 5.23 18.48 -5.75
CA ASN A 142 3.82 18.80 -6.00
C ASN A 142 3.48 18.69 -7.49
N ASP A 143 4.41 18.15 -8.30
CA ASP A 143 4.21 18.01 -9.74
C ASP A 143 3.16 16.92 -9.98
N PRO A 144 2.15 17.18 -10.82
CA PRO A 144 1.16 16.17 -11.14
C PRO A 144 1.83 14.95 -11.78
N LEU A 145 1.26 13.76 -11.55
CA LEU A 145 1.64 12.55 -12.29
C LEU A 145 1.34 12.77 -13.77
N GLU A 146 2.22 12.27 -14.63
CA GLU A 146 1.92 12.17 -16.05
C GLU A 146 0.71 11.23 -16.26
N PRO A 147 -0.08 11.39 -17.33
CA PRO A 147 -1.29 10.60 -17.54
C PRO A 147 -1.05 9.08 -17.46
N GLU A 148 0.08 8.63 -18.00
CA GLU A 148 0.46 7.22 -17.99
C GLU A 148 0.82 6.78 -16.56
N GLU A 149 1.66 7.54 -15.82
CA GLU A 149 2.04 7.27 -14.42
C GLU A 149 0.80 7.17 -13.52
N TRP A 150 -0.15 8.08 -13.72
CA TRP A 150 -1.42 8.09 -13.01
C TRP A 150 -2.26 6.85 -13.32
N LEU A 151 -2.42 6.52 -14.60
CA LEU A 151 -3.20 5.37 -15.05
C LEU A 151 -2.66 4.07 -14.46
N TRP A 152 -1.34 3.91 -14.54
CA TRP A 152 -0.64 2.75 -13.98
C TRP A 152 -0.88 2.62 -12.47
N TYR A 153 -0.72 3.72 -11.74
CA TYR A 153 -0.89 3.74 -10.29
C TYR A 153 -2.34 3.42 -9.86
N GLU A 154 -3.34 3.93 -10.58
CA GLU A 154 -4.75 3.60 -10.31
C GLU A 154 -5.08 2.15 -10.70
N PHE A 155 -4.51 1.63 -11.79
CA PHE A 155 -4.67 0.22 -12.18
C PHE A 155 -4.07 -0.71 -11.13
N PHE A 156 -2.87 -0.40 -10.65
CA PHE A 156 -2.20 -1.14 -9.59
C PHE A 156 -3.03 -1.22 -8.30
N LYS A 157 -3.51 -0.07 -7.81
CA LYS A 157 -4.44 -0.03 -6.66
C LYS A 157 -5.68 -0.86 -6.92
N PHE A 158 -6.25 -0.72 -8.12
CA PHE A 158 -7.43 -1.46 -8.49
C PHE A 158 -7.20 -2.97 -8.38
N LEU A 159 -6.10 -3.50 -8.91
CA LEU A 159 -5.76 -4.93 -8.78
C LEU A 159 -5.68 -5.38 -7.32
N ILE A 160 -4.95 -4.64 -6.47
CA ILE A 160 -4.82 -4.96 -5.04
C ILE A 160 -6.19 -4.96 -4.34
N PHE A 161 -7.03 -3.96 -4.61
CA PHE A 161 -8.33 -3.84 -3.94
C PHE A 161 -9.40 -4.76 -4.55
N GLN A 162 -9.28 -5.11 -5.83
CA GLN A 162 -10.20 -5.98 -6.55
C GLN A 162 -10.12 -7.42 -6.04
N THR A 163 -8.92 -7.93 -5.73
CA THR A 163 -8.77 -9.25 -5.11
C THR A 163 -9.52 -9.33 -3.78
N ILE A 164 -9.64 -8.22 -3.06
CA ILE A 164 -10.38 -8.10 -1.79
C ILE A 164 -11.89 -7.82 -1.99
N SER A 165 -12.31 -7.27 -3.14
CA SER A 165 -13.65 -6.65 -3.30
C SER A 165 -14.66 -7.40 -4.19
N ASN A 166 -14.31 -8.47 -4.92
CA ASN A 166 -15.32 -9.18 -5.75
C ASN A 166 -16.16 -10.17 -4.91
N VAL A 167 -16.93 -9.66 -3.95
CA VAL A 167 -17.88 -10.45 -3.15
C VAL A 167 -19.29 -9.89 -3.32
N ASP A 168 -20.30 -10.78 -3.35
CA ASP A 168 -21.71 -10.39 -3.42
C ASP A 168 -22.18 -9.62 -2.17
N ARG A 169 -21.45 -9.74 -1.06
CA ARG A 169 -21.77 -9.01 0.17
C ARG A 169 -21.28 -7.58 0.08
N ILE A 170 -22.26 -6.68 -0.05
CA ILE A 170 -22.15 -5.22 -0.09
C ILE A 170 -21.32 -4.70 1.10
N ASP A 171 -20.02 -4.50 0.89
CA ASP A 171 -19.26 -3.53 1.67
C ASP A 171 -19.48 -2.15 1.02
N ILE A 172 -20.30 -1.32 1.67
CA ILE A 172 -20.60 0.06 1.27
C ILE A 172 -19.30 0.84 0.98
N SER A 173 -18.21 0.54 1.70
CA SER A 173 -16.91 1.17 1.49
C SER A 173 -16.28 0.74 0.17
N ALA A 174 -16.32 -0.56 -0.16
CA ALA A 174 -15.79 -1.10 -1.41
C ALA A 174 -16.57 -0.58 -2.62
N THR A 175 -17.90 -0.61 -2.59
CA THR A 175 -18.74 -0.06 -3.67
C THR A 175 -18.52 1.44 -3.86
N ARG A 176 -18.35 2.20 -2.77
CA ARG A 176 -18.01 3.63 -2.84
C ARG A 176 -16.64 3.86 -3.49
N ARG A 177 -15.63 3.06 -3.16
CA ARG A 177 -14.30 3.12 -3.79
C ARG A 177 -14.39 2.79 -5.28
N ALA A 178 -15.06 1.69 -5.64
CA ALA A 178 -15.25 1.28 -7.03
C ALA A 178 -15.99 2.36 -7.85
N ARG A 179 -17.03 2.98 -7.28
CA ARG A 179 -17.78 4.07 -7.92
C ARG A 179 -16.94 5.35 -8.06
N ARG A 180 -16.10 5.67 -7.07
CA ARG A 180 -15.18 6.81 -7.15
C ARG A 180 -14.17 6.59 -8.27
N LEU A 181 -13.62 5.38 -8.37
CA LEU A 181 -12.71 5.01 -9.44
C LEU A 181 -13.41 5.09 -10.81
N ALA A 182 -14.63 4.57 -10.94
CA ALA A 182 -15.42 4.68 -12.17
C ALA A 182 -15.58 6.14 -12.63
N ARG A 183 -15.86 7.07 -11.71
CA ARG A 183 -15.90 8.52 -12.02
C ARG A 183 -14.54 9.04 -12.49
N LEU A 184 -13.47 8.66 -11.81
CA LEU A 184 -12.11 9.10 -12.13
C LEU A 184 -11.66 8.61 -13.51
N LEU A 185 -12.05 7.38 -13.86
CA LEU A 185 -11.75 6.77 -15.16
C LEU A 185 -12.68 7.25 -16.29
N GLY A 186 -13.73 8.02 -15.97
CA GLY A 186 -14.69 8.52 -16.95
C GLY A 186 -15.70 7.47 -17.45
N VAL A 187 -16.09 6.52 -16.59
CA VAL A 187 -17.18 5.58 -16.87
C VAL A 187 -18.52 6.34 -16.84
N ASP A 188 -19.29 6.28 -17.92
CA ASP A 188 -20.61 6.91 -18.04
C ASP A 188 -21.55 6.08 -18.94
N PRO A 189 -22.75 5.67 -18.47
CA PRO A 189 -23.25 5.78 -17.10
C PRO A 189 -22.52 4.85 -16.13
N ILE A 190 -22.41 5.26 -14.87
CA ILE A 190 -21.85 4.38 -13.82
C ILE A 190 -22.94 3.40 -13.37
N PRO A 191 -22.70 2.08 -13.45
CA PRO A 191 -23.69 1.08 -13.04
C PRO A 191 -24.11 1.20 -11.57
N GLU A 192 -25.27 0.63 -11.24
CA GLU A 192 -25.79 0.64 -9.87
C GLU A 192 -25.21 -0.49 -9.02
N ALA A 193 -25.11 -1.69 -9.59
CA ALA A 193 -24.65 -2.87 -8.88
C ALA A 193 -23.13 -2.89 -8.72
N HIS A 194 -22.65 -3.33 -7.55
CA HIS A 194 -21.23 -3.36 -7.23
C HIS A 194 -20.37 -4.12 -8.26
N LEU A 195 -20.79 -5.34 -8.64
CA LEU A 195 -20.05 -6.15 -9.60
C LEU A 195 -20.05 -5.53 -11.01
N GLU A 196 -21.13 -4.86 -11.40
CA GLU A 196 -21.20 -4.15 -12.69
C GLU A 196 -20.27 -2.94 -12.71
N ILE A 197 -20.16 -2.20 -11.60
CA ILE A 197 -19.17 -1.12 -11.46
C ILE A 197 -17.74 -1.67 -11.59
N HIS A 198 -17.45 -2.83 -11.00
CA HIS A 198 -16.15 -3.49 -11.14
C HIS A 198 -15.86 -3.90 -12.59
N ALA A 199 -16.81 -4.56 -13.27
CA ALA A 199 -16.67 -4.92 -14.68
C ALA A 199 -16.47 -3.68 -15.58
N ALA A 200 -17.17 -2.58 -15.31
CA ALA A 200 -16.98 -1.31 -16.00
C ALA A 200 -15.58 -0.72 -15.78
N ASN A 201 -15.06 -0.77 -14.54
CA ASN A 201 -13.69 -0.34 -14.25
C ASN A 201 -12.64 -1.19 -14.98
N ILE A 202 -12.81 -2.53 -15.01
CA ILE A 202 -11.90 -3.44 -15.75
C ILE A 202 -11.81 -3.02 -17.21
N ARG A 203 -12.96 -2.84 -17.87
CA ARG A 203 -13.02 -2.40 -19.26
C ARG A 203 -12.38 -1.05 -19.47
N LYS A 204 -12.65 -0.10 -18.57
CA LYS A 204 -12.09 1.23 -18.73
C LYS A 204 -10.57 1.24 -18.58
N PHE A 205 -10.01 0.44 -17.67
CA PHE A 205 -8.57 0.21 -17.65
C PHE A 205 -8.07 -0.45 -18.93
N ASP A 206 -8.78 -1.45 -19.45
CA ASP A 206 -8.37 -2.14 -20.67
C ASP A 206 -8.30 -1.21 -21.89
N GLU A 207 -9.27 -0.31 -22.02
CA GLU A 207 -9.28 0.76 -23.03
C GLU A 207 -8.10 1.72 -22.84
N LEU A 208 -7.87 2.16 -21.61
CA LEU A 208 -6.84 3.16 -21.30
C LEU A 208 -5.42 2.59 -21.40
N LEU A 209 -5.24 1.29 -21.15
CA LEU A 209 -3.96 0.59 -21.28
C LEU A 209 -3.64 0.19 -22.72
N ALA A 210 -4.63 0.12 -23.62
CA ALA A 210 -4.45 -0.24 -25.03
C ALA A 210 -3.27 0.47 -25.74
N PRO A 211 -3.05 1.79 -25.60
CA PRO A 211 -1.91 2.47 -26.23
C PRO A 211 -0.55 2.18 -25.57
N LEU A 212 -0.53 1.59 -24.37
CA LEU A 212 0.67 1.39 -23.56
C LEU A 212 1.22 -0.04 -23.64
N VAL A 213 0.50 -0.96 -24.29
CA VAL A 213 0.88 -2.37 -24.39
C VAL A 213 1.24 -2.76 -25.81
N ASP A 214 2.22 -3.65 -25.94
CA ASP A 214 2.52 -4.30 -27.20
C ASP A 214 1.34 -5.21 -27.58
N PRO A 215 0.63 -4.97 -28.71
CA PRO A 215 -0.48 -5.81 -29.13
C PRO A 215 -0.09 -7.27 -29.35
N ASP A 216 1.20 -7.52 -29.66
CA ASP A 216 1.76 -8.85 -29.90
C ASP A 216 2.26 -9.54 -28.61
N ALA A 217 2.19 -8.86 -27.45
CA ALA A 217 2.53 -9.46 -26.17
C ALA A 217 1.62 -10.66 -25.83
N PRO A 218 2.13 -11.68 -25.11
CA PRO A 218 1.34 -12.84 -24.72
C PRO A 218 0.04 -12.45 -23.99
N CYS A 219 -1.10 -13.00 -24.39
CA CYS A 219 -2.39 -12.73 -23.75
C CYS A 219 -3.09 -14.05 -23.38
N PRO A 220 -2.58 -14.80 -22.39
CA PRO A 220 -3.17 -16.06 -21.97
C PRO A 220 -4.50 -15.85 -21.23
N ASP A 221 -5.35 -16.87 -21.19
CA ASP A 221 -6.61 -16.83 -20.43
C ASP A 221 -6.36 -16.80 -18.91
N ARG A 222 -5.22 -17.37 -18.48
CA ARG A 222 -4.76 -17.43 -17.09
C ARG A 222 -3.27 -17.17 -17.03
N PHE A 223 -2.85 -16.36 -16.08
CA PHE A 223 -1.45 -16.10 -15.77
C PHE A 223 -1.21 -16.20 -14.27
N GLU A 224 -0.10 -16.80 -13.87
CA GLU A 224 0.29 -16.92 -12.46
C GLU A 224 1.64 -16.25 -12.28
N ALA A 225 1.68 -15.30 -11.35
CA ALA A 225 2.89 -14.59 -11.01
C ALA A 225 3.05 -14.56 -9.50
N ASP A 226 4.28 -14.57 -9.00
CA ASP A 226 4.56 -14.34 -7.58
C ASP A 226 4.61 -12.85 -7.22
N HIS A 227 3.87 -12.03 -7.97
CA HIS A 227 3.73 -10.58 -7.81
C HIS A 227 2.35 -10.09 -8.26
N ILE A 228 1.87 -8.98 -7.68
CA ILE A 228 0.64 -8.24 -8.04
C ILE A 228 1.04 -7.08 -8.94
N GLY A 229 0.88 -7.20 -10.26
CA GLY A 229 1.51 -6.28 -11.21
C GLY A 229 3.04 -6.38 -11.16
N PRO A 230 3.74 -5.71 -12.09
CA PRO A 230 5.07 -6.16 -12.49
C PRO A 230 6.15 -6.20 -11.38
N TYR A 231 6.07 -5.47 -10.27
CA TYR A 231 6.87 -5.81 -9.08
C TYR A 231 6.09 -5.42 -7.82
N THR A 232 5.65 -6.38 -7.02
CA THR A 232 5.24 -6.15 -5.64
C THR A 232 5.93 -7.11 -4.71
N PRO A 233 6.02 -6.78 -3.41
CA PRO A 233 6.58 -7.66 -2.39
C PRO A 233 5.76 -8.94 -2.13
N SER A 234 4.74 -9.26 -2.95
CA SER A 234 3.90 -10.44 -2.76
C SER A 234 4.56 -11.76 -3.19
N GLY A 235 5.89 -11.86 -3.08
CA GLY A 235 6.67 -13.07 -3.36
C GLY A 235 6.15 -14.31 -2.62
N PRO A 236 6.72 -15.50 -2.91
CA PRO A 236 6.25 -16.78 -2.36
C PRO A 236 6.00 -16.73 -0.85
N PRO A 237 4.88 -17.29 -0.36
CA PRO A 237 4.08 -18.34 -0.98
C PRO A 237 2.89 -17.82 -1.80
N VAL A 238 2.76 -16.51 -2.00
CA VAL A 238 1.51 -15.95 -2.54
C VAL A 238 1.61 -15.69 -4.04
N VAL A 239 1.32 -16.72 -4.84
CA VAL A 239 1.13 -16.56 -6.28
C VAL A 239 -0.18 -15.79 -6.50
N GLN A 240 -0.10 -14.63 -7.14
CA GLN A 240 -1.25 -13.93 -7.69
C GLN A 240 -1.64 -14.59 -9.01
N THR A 241 -2.88 -15.09 -9.06
CA THR A 241 -3.48 -15.56 -10.31
C THR A 241 -4.20 -14.39 -10.98
N TYR A 242 -4.01 -14.25 -12.29
CA TYR A 242 -4.79 -13.36 -13.16
C TYR A 242 -5.63 -14.22 -14.08
N ILE A 243 -6.88 -13.81 -14.28
CA ILE A 243 -7.80 -14.44 -15.20
C ILE A 243 -8.27 -13.37 -16.16
N ARG A 244 -8.12 -13.64 -17.45
CA ARG A 244 -8.60 -12.74 -18.50
C ARG A 244 -10.12 -12.74 -18.49
N LEU A 245 -10.70 -11.55 -18.48
CA LEU A 245 -12.13 -11.32 -18.58
C LEU A 245 -12.40 -10.78 -19.99
N ASP A 246 -13.00 -11.63 -20.82
CA ASP A 246 -13.35 -11.29 -22.20
C ASP A 246 -14.74 -10.65 -22.33
N ASP A 247 -15.62 -10.90 -21.36
CA ASP A 247 -17.02 -10.47 -21.36
C ASP A 247 -17.33 -9.46 -20.24
N ASP A 248 -18.47 -8.79 -20.39
CA ASP A 248 -18.98 -7.77 -19.46
C ASP A 248 -19.47 -8.32 -18.10
N VAL A 249 -19.34 -9.62 -17.87
CA VAL A 249 -19.93 -10.32 -16.73
C VAL A 249 -18.85 -11.07 -15.97
N ILE A 250 -18.66 -10.68 -14.70
CA ILE A 250 -17.80 -11.43 -13.78
C ILE A 250 -18.42 -12.83 -13.57
N PRO A 251 -17.70 -13.92 -13.91
CA PRO A 251 -18.24 -15.28 -13.79
C PRO A 251 -18.60 -15.61 -12.33
N ARG A 252 -19.74 -16.28 -12.13
CA ARG A 252 -20.22 -16.66 -10.80
C ARG A 252 -19.24 -17.55 -10.03
N GLU A 253 -18.55 -18.44 -10.72
CA GLU A 253 -17.51 -19.32 -10.15
C GLU A 253 -16.33 -18.52 -9.57
N ALA A 254 -15.99 -17.37 -10.20
CA ALA A 254 -14.96 -16.46 -9.71
C ALA A 254 -15.39 -15.70 -8.44
N VAL A 255 -16.70 -15.61 -8.17
CA VAL A 255 -17.29 -15.06 -6.94
C VAL A 255 -17.40 -16.12 -5.85
N GLU A 256 -17.81 -17.35 -6.18
CA GLU A 256 -18.07 -18.43 -5.22
C GLU A 256 -16.79 -19.04 -4.61
N ALA A 257 -15.69 -19.10 -5.38
CA ALA A 257 -14.36 -19.53 -4.90
C ALA A 257 -13.83 -18.69 -3.71
N ARG A 258 -14.45 -17.55 -3.41
CA ARG A 258 -14.06 -16.56 -2.41
C ARG A 258 -14.78 -16.72 -1.06
N SER A 259 -15.75 -17.61 -0.97
CA SER A 259 -16.65 -17.70 0.19
C SER A 259 -16.14 -18.55 1.37
N ASP A 260 -14.98 -19.20 1.23
CA ASP A 260 -14.35 -19.99 2.30
C ASP A 260 -13.66 -19.08 3.34
N ARG A 261 -14.37 -18.81 4.44
CA ARG A 261 -13.96 -17.90 5.52
C ARG A 261 -12.95 -18.49 6.50
N SER A 262 -12.45 -19.71 6.24
CA SER A 262 -11.67 -20.46 7.23
C SER A 262 -10.15 -20.26 7.14
N LYS A 263 -9.63 -19.58 6.10
CA LYS A 263 -8.18 -19.43 5.88
C LYS A 263 -7.80 -17.97 5.74
N ASP A 264 -6.94 -17.50 6.64
CA ASP A 264 -6.67 -16.09 6.92
C ASP A 264 -5.89 -15.31 5.85
N VAL A 265 -5.58 -15.85 4.66
CA VAL A 265 -5.09 -15.05 3.52
C VAL A 265 -5.44 -15.78 2.21
N PHE A 266 -6.20 -15.15 1.32
CA PHE A 266 -6.31 -15.55 -0.07
C PHE A 266 -6.03 -14.34 -0.96
N LEU A 267 -4.93 -14.35 -1.72
CA LEU A 267 -4.88 -13.55 -2.95
C LEU A 267 -5.77 -14.29 -3.97
N LEU A 268 -7.01 -13.83 -4.04
CA LEU A 268 -7.99 -14.34 -4.98
C LEU A 268 -7.56 -13.97 -6.40
N PRO A 269 -7.98 -14.73 -7.44
CA PRO A 269 -7.65 -14.36 -8.80
C PRO A 269 -8.11 -12.94 -9.14
N ALA A 270 -7.25 -12.13 -9.76
CA ALA A 270 -7.57 -10.81 -10.27
C ALA A 270 -8.19 -10.96 -11.66
N LEU A 271 -9.36 -10.35 -11.88
CA LEU A 271 -10.04 -10.38 -13.18
C LEU A 271 -9.62 -9.15 -13.97
N ILE A 272 -9.03 -9.34 -15.14
CA ILE A 272 -8.45 -8.23 -15.92
C ILE A 272 -8.82 -8.36 -17.39
N GLY A 273 -8.90 -7.24 -18.10
CA GLY A 273 -9.14 -7.25 -19.54
C GLY A 273 -7.93 -7.75 -20.35
N PRO A 274 -8.07 -7.95 -21.67
CA PRO A 274 -7.00 -8.43 -22.55
C PRO A 274 -5.74 -7.56 -22.60
N ASN A 275 -5.86 -6.24 -22.68
CA ASN A 275 -4.72 -5.32 -22.66
C ASN A 275 -4.09 -5.25 -21.27
N ALA A 276 -4.90 -5.30 -20.22
CA ALA A 276 -4.40 -5.46 -18.86
C ALA A 276 -3.65 -6.81 -18.68
N MET A 277 -4.09 -7.88 -19.35
CA MET A 277 -3.38 -9.17 -19.37
C MET A 277 -2.02 -9.03 -20.07
N ARG A 278 -2.00 -8.45 -21.27
CA ARG A 278 -0.75 -8.12 -21.99
C ARG A 278 0.19 -7.24 -21.16
N PHE A 279 -0.38 -6.34 -20.37
CA PHE A 279 0.38 -5.47 -19.48
C PHE A 279 1.10 -6.27 -18.37
N VAL A 280 0.44 -7.26 -17.76
CA VAL A 280 1.04 -8.05 -16.66
C VAL A 280 1.92 -9.21 -17.15
N THR A 281 1.76 -9.66 -18.39
CA THR A 281 2.58 -10.72 -19.03
C THR A 281 3.72 -10.17 -19.87
N GLY A 282 3.59 -8.94 -20.37
CA GLY A 282 4.51 -8.31 -21.30
C GLY A 282 5.82 -7.86 -20.65
N PRO A 283 6.84 -7.56 -21.47
CA PRO A 283 8.12 -7.07 -20.97
C PRO A 283 7.95 -5.71 -20.31
N PHE A 284 8.45 -5.63 -19.08
CA PHE A 284 8.21 -4.54 -18.14
C PHE A 284 8.83 -3.18 -18.52
N HIS A 285 9.73 -3.15 -19.50
CA HIS A 285 10.46 -1.92 -19.82
C HIS A 285 9.58 -0.82 -20.45
N GLY A 286 8.30 -1.08 -20.72
CA GLY A 286 7.45 -0.13 -21.44
C GLY A 286 8.03 0.23 -22.81
N PRO A 287 7.48 1.23 -23.49
CA PRO A 287 8.05 1.70 -24.74
C PRO A 287 9.45 2.29 -24.47
N ARG A 288 10.47 1.58 -24.96
CA ARG A 288 11.89 1.98 -25.15
C ARG A 288 12.77 2.31 -23.93
N GLU A 289 12.26 2.71 -22.76
CA GLU A 289 13.11 3.36 -21.72
C GLU A 289 13.04 2.81 -20.27
N GLY A 290 12.27 1.77 -19.97
CA GLY A 290 12.24 1.21 -18.61
C GLY A 290 11.41 2.01 -17.58
N HIS A 291 10.57 2.95 -18.04
CA HIS A 291 9.84 3.90 -17.19
C HIS A 291 9.02 3.22 -16.07
N TRP A 292 8.24 2.18 -16.41
CA TRP A 292 7.41 1.45 -15.44
C TRP A 292 8.21 0.72 -14.37
N ALA A 293 9.43 0.34 -14.71
CA ALA A 293 10.38 -0.26 -13.79
C ALA A 293 10.84 0.69 -12.73
N ASN A 294 11.11 1.92 -13.10
CA ASN A 294 11.49 2.94 -12.15
C ASN A 294 10.34 3.29 -11.20
N VAL A 295 9.10 3.44 -11.70
CA VAL A 295 7.94 3.80 -10.86
C VAL A 295 7.59 2.72 -9.84
N ASN A 296 7.65 1.44 -10.23
CA ASN A 296 7.44 0.31 -9.30
C ASN A 296 8.55 0.20 -8.27
N LEU A 297 9.81 0.29 -8.71
CA LEU A 297 10.95 0.24 -7.79
C LEU A 297 10.83 1.35 -6.75
N GLN A 298 10.45 2.56 -7.14
CA GLN A 298 10.18 3.66 -6.22
C GLN A 298 9.06 3.32 -5.23
N THR A 299 7.91 2.86 -5.72
CA THR A 299 6.76 2.54 -4.86
C THR A 299 7.08 1.43 -3.85
N ILE A 300 7.64 0.30 -4.31
CA ILE A 300 8.08 -0.80 -3.45
C ILE A 300 9.13 -0.31 -2.46
N ARG A 301 10.16 0.41 -2.94
CA ARG A 301 11.28 0.90 -2.12
C ARG A 301 10.80 1.72 -0.94
N TYR A 302 9.93 2.70 -1.18
CA TYR A 302 9.52 3.63 -0.14
C TYR A 302 8.42 3.05 0.74
N GLN A 303 7.47 2.30 0.18
CA GLN A 303 6.52 1.56 1.01
C GLN A 303 7.25 0.57 1.93
N TRP A 304 8.31 -0.08 1.46
CA TRP A 304 9.13 -1.02 2.23
C TRP A 304 9.95 -0.33 3.34
N ARG A 305 10.75 0.71 3.06
CA ARG A 305 11.43 1.48 4.13
C ARG A 305 10.44 1.98 5.16
N GLY A 306 9.28 2.43 4.69
CA GLY A 306 8.14 2.82 5.50
C GLY A 306 7.63 1.71 6.43
N THR A 307 7.45 0.50 5.88
CA THR A 307 6.82 -0.65 6.53
C THR A 307 7.72 -1.35 7.53
N ILE A 308 9.02 -1.48 7.23
CA ILE A 308 9.99 -2.14 8.12
C ILE A 308 10.03 -1.51 9.51
N LEU A 309 9.75 -0.22 9.59
CA LEU A 309 9.87 0.54 10.83
C LEU A 309 8.56 0.64 11.59
N ASN A 310 7.48 0.12 11.01
CA ASN A 310 6.13 0.14 11.60
C ASN A 310 5.68 -1.23 12.12
N GLN A 311 6.17 -2.33 11.55
CA GLN A 311 5.59 -3.67 11.79
C GLN A 311 6.34 -4.61 12.74
N PRO A 312 7.69 -4.69 12.79
CA PRO A 312 8.32 -5.83 13.44
C PRO A 312 8.47 -5.75 14.96
N PHE A 313 8.18 -4.65 15.66
CA PHE A 313 8.80 -4.42 16.99
C PHE A 313 7.86 -4.34 18.19
N VAL A 314 6.76 -5.08 18.13
CA VAL A 314 5.77 -5.22 19.20
C VAL A 314 6.18 -6.31 20.18
N GLU A 315 6.43 -6.01 21.46
CA GLU A 315 6.74 -6.95 22.57
C GLU A 315 6.81 -8.46 22.22
N ASP A 316 8.03 -9.03 22.27
CA ASP A 316 8.42 -10.34 21.73
C ASP A 316 8.48 -10.46 20.19
N ALA A 317 8.20 -9.41 19.42
CA ALA A 317 8.26 -9.44 17.96
C ALA A 317 9.68 -9.27 17.43
N PHE A 318 10.26 -10.39 17.08
CA PHE A 318 10.76 -10.61 15.73
C PHE A 318 9.77 -11.58 15.12
N ASP A 319 8.61 -11.08 14.70
CA ASP A 319 7.57 -11.99 14.23
C ASP A 319 7.92 -12.51 12.85
N ARG A 320 7.61 -13.79 12.63
CA ARG A 320 7.96 -14.47 11.38
C ARG A 320 7.25 -13.85 10.18
N SER A 321 6.03 -13.34 10.33
CA SER A 321 5.29 -12.70 9.23
C SER A 321 6.04 -11.49 8.69
N SER A 322 6.41 -10.55 9.55
CA SER A 322 7.18 -9.35 9.18
C SER A 322 8.51 -9.73 8.54
N TYR A 323 9.24 -10.70 9.10
CA TYR A 323 10.51 -11.16 8.53
C TYR A 323 10.33 -11.71 7.11
N VAL A 324 9.35 -12.61 6.94
CA VAL A 324 9.10 -13.25 5.65
C VAL A 324 8.65 -12.22 4.61
N ASP A 325 7.82 -11.25 4.98
CA ASP A 325 7.38 -10.19 4.08
C ASP A 325 8.55 -9.29 3.65
N MET A 326 9.48 -8.98 4.55
CA MET A 326 10.70 -8.24 4.22
C MET A 326 11.63 -9.05 3.29
N VAL A 327 11.84 -10.34 3.55
CA VAL A 327 12.66 -11.21 2.70
C VAL A 327 12.05 -11.37 1.30
N ARG A 328 10.72 -11.53 1.19
CA ARG A 328 10.01 -11.55 -0.10
C ARG A 328 10.23 -10.26 -0.88
N SER A 329 10.22 -9.13 -0.19
CA SER A 329 10.44 -7.82 -0.80
C SER A 329 11.85 -7.72 -1.40
N ILE A 330 12.88 -8.14 -0.65
CA ILE A 330 14.26 -8.20 -1.16
C ILE A 330 14.33 -9.10 -2.39
N HIS A 331 13.75 -10.30 -2.29
CA HIS A 331 13.76 -11.26 -3.37
C HIS A 331 13.10 -10.70 -4.64
N ALA A 332 11.94 -10.05 -4.50
CA ALA A 332 11.24 -9.41 -5.63
C ALA A 332 12.10 -8.30 -6.26
N LEU A 333 12.78 -7.49 -5.44
CA LEU A 333 13.69 -6.45 -5.91
C LEU A 333 14.89 -7.02 -6.67
N GLY A 334 15.50 -8.11 -6.19
CA GLY A 334 16.65 -8.74 -6.85
C GLY A 334 16.36 -9.40 -8.19
N ARG A 335 15.08 -9.61 -8.53
CA ARG A 335 14.66 -10.02 -9.87
C ARG A 335 14.59 -8.87 -10.85
N ASN A 336 14.70 -7.62 -10.38
CA ASN A 336 14.62 -6.46 -11.24
C ASN A 336 16.02 -6.15 -11.81
N PRO A 337 16.20 -6.16 -13.14
CA PRO A 337 17.51 -5.92 -13.76
C PRO A 337 18.03 -4.49 -13.56
N LEU A 338 17.19 -3.54 -13.13
CA LEU A 338 17.60 -2.18 -12.79
C LEU A 338 18.10 -2.04 -11.35
N VAL A 339 17.99 -3.10 -10.55
CA VAL A 339 18.50 -3.15 -9.18
C VAL A 339 19.84 -3.85 -9.20
N SER A 340 20.82 -3.25 -8.53
CA SER A 340 22.20 -3.78 -8.43
C SER A 340 22.34 -4.98 -7.49
N ASN A 341 21.37 -5.18 -6.59
CA ASN A 341 21.32 -6.31 -5.67
C ASN A 341 21.18 -7.61 -6.47
N ARG A 342 21.85 -8.66 -6.00
CA ARG A 342 21.69 -10.00 -6.56
C ARG A 342 20.69 -10.79 -5.74
N LEU A 343 19.98 -11.70 -6.40
CA LEU A 343 19.08 -12.64 -5.72
C LEU A 343 19.80 -13.43 -4.63
N GLU A 344 21.07 -13.75 -4.87
CA GLU A 344 21.95 -14.47 -3.93
C GLU A 344 22.16 -13.73 -2.60
N ASP A 345 22.01 -12.41 -2.57
CA ASP A 345 22.19 -11.59 -1.36
C ASP A 345 20.94 -11.62 -0.45
N THR A 346 19.84 -12.20 -0.93
CA THR A 346 18.57 -12.28 -0.19
C THR A 346 18.71 -13.22 1.01
N PRO A 347 18.40 -12.77 2.24
CA PRO A 347 18.40 -13.66 3.41
C PRO A 347 17.43 -14.82 3.26
N GLU A 348 17.77 -15.98 3.83
CA GLU A 348 16.92 -17.16 3.77
C GLU A 348 15.62 -16.95 4.54
N MET A 349 14.51 -17.52 4.04
CA MET A 349 13.24 -17.53 4.75
C MET A 349 13.32 -18.44 5.98
N ILE A 350 12.82 -17.94 7.10
CA ILE A 350 12.75 -18.72 8.33
C ILE A 350 11.62 -19.77 8.24
N PRO A 351 11.88 -21.03 8.63
CA PRO A 351 10.88 -22.11 8.58
C PRO A 351 9.60 -21.78 9.38
N PRO A 352 8.43 -22.30 8.98
CA PRO A 352 7.22 -22.22 9.80
C PRO A 352 7.46 -22.75 11.22
N GLY A 353 6.97 -22.04 12.23
CA GLY A 353 7.14 -22.41 13.65
C GLY A 353 8.45 -21.94 14.30
N ALA A 354 9.41 -21.43 13.53
CA ALA A 354 10.60 -20.79 14.06
C ALA A 354 10.40 -19.28 14.27
N LYS A 355 11.10 -18.71 15.26
CA LYS A 355 11.07 -17.28 15.60
C LYS A 355 12.37 -16.63 15.10
N PRO A 356 12.31 -15.60 14.25
CA PRO A 356 13.49 -14.83 13.89
C PRO A 356 14.21 -14.24 15.10
N SER A 357 15.52 -14.13 14.99
CA SER A 357 16.38 -13.41 15.92
C SER A 357 16.59 -11.96 15.47
N GLU A 358 17.13 -11.16 16.39
CA GLU A 358 17.60 -9.82 16.05
C GLU A 358 18.67 -9.82 14.96
N ALA A 359 19.55 -10.82 14.98
CA ALA A 359 20.59 -10.97 13.98
C ALA A 359 20.01 -11.24 12.58
N ASP A 360 18.91 -12.01 12.49
CA ASP A 360 18.21 -12.27 11.23
C ASP A 360 17.64 -10.98 10.65
N PHE A 361 16.96 -10.18 11.49
CA PHE A 361 16.47 -8.88 11.07
C PHE A 361 17.61 -7.94 10.69
N ARG A 362 18.70 -7.87 11.48
CA ARG A 362 19.90 -7.09 11.13
C ARG A 362 20.44 -7.46 9.75
N LYS A 363 20.50 -8.76 9.42
CA LYS A 363 20.92 -9.21 8.08
C LYS A 363 19.98 -8.69 6.99
N VAL A 364 18.68 -8.80 7.19
CA VAL A 364 17.65 -8.25 6.29
C VAL A 364 17.85 -6.74 6.11
N PHE A 365 18.00 -5.99 7.20
CA PHE A 365 18.30 -4.54 7.17
C PHE A 365 19.57 -4.23 6.38
N THR A 366 20.67 -4.95 6.64
CA THR A 366 21.95 -4.71 5.95
C THR A 366 21.85 -4.99 4.46
N THR A 367 21.28 -6.11 4.02
CA THR A 367 21.08 -6.43 2.60
C THR A 367 20.27 -5.33 1.90
N LEU A 368 19.30 -4.78 2.62
CA LEU A 368 18.41 -3.77 2.12
C LEU A 368 19.04 -2.37 2.05
N GLU A 369 19.86 -2.01 3.03
CA GLU A 369 20.68 -0.81 2.99
C GLU A 369 21.76 -0.89 1.89
N SER A 370 22.25 -2.10 1.59
CA SER A 370 23.26 -2.32 0.55
C SER A 370 22.71 -2.37 -0.88
N VAL A 371 21.39 -2.25 -1.08
CA VAL A 371 20.83 -2.16 -2.42
C VAL A 371 21.31 -0.85 -3.06
N ASP A 372 22.28 -0.95 -3.96
CA ASP A 372 22.81 0.18 -4.71
C ASP A 372 21.74 0.67 -5.68
N TRP A 373 21.36 1.92 -5.50
CA TRP A 373 20.30 2.56 -6.25
C TRP A 373 20.84 2.94 -7.63
N PRO A 374 20.16 2.64 -8.74
CA PRO A 374 20.58 3.17 -10.03
C PRO A 374 20.67 4.69 -9.89
N ALA A 375 21.88 5.23 -10.05
CA ALA A 375 22.07 6.64 -10.24
C ALA A 375 21.30 7.00 -11.50
N SER A 376 20.39 7.98 -11.35
CA SER A 376 19.49 8.50 -12.38
C SER A 376 20.04 8.43 -13.79
#